data_AF-A0A973PY81-F1
#
_entry.id   AF-A0A973PY81-F1
#
_cell.length_a   1.000
_cell.length_b   1.000
_cell.length_c   1.000
_cell.angle_alpha   90.00
_cell.angle_beta   90.00
_cell.angle_gamma   90.00
#
_symmetry.space_group_name_H-M   'P 1'
#
loop_
_entity.id
_entity.type
_entity.pdbx_description
1 polymer ?
#
loop_
_entity_poly.entity_id
_entity_poly.type
_entity_poly.pdbx_seq_one_letter_code
_entity_poly.pdbx_strand_id
1 'polypeptide(L)'
;YGHDLDSDEMRARFAPWFRAVDVVSARSPLPESLASMARLPRACGRPDLSFALCDRADTAGPSMWTEVARAGTWRATGDLDRAATAFERALALEPDNWSLHLDLADVRAEQGDFAAAVHRTEQGLTLAPGEITLRAARAAYRTRLSGSAEDLRALIRMAPRLTNPSYRDLLFDYACAGEGLPRDLVADARRSLKS
;
A
#
# COMPACT_ATOMS: atom_id res chain seq x y z
N TYR A 1 -8.89 8.54 -3.68
CA TYR A 1 -8.47 9.90 -4.13
C TYR A 1 -7.05 9.79 -4.68
N GLY A 2 -6.85 9.88 -6.01
CA GLY A 2 -5.50 9.67 -6.57
C GLY A 2 -5.32 9.97 -8.05
N HIS A 3 -6.38 9.93 -8.87
CA HIS A 3 -6.24 10.20 -10.31
C HIS A 3 -6.20 11.67 -10.71
N ASP A 4 -6.52 12.60 -9.79
CA ASP A 4 -6.60 14.03 -10.11
C ASP A 4 -5.26 14.76 -9.94
N LEU A 5 -4.34 14.20 -9.14
CA LEU A 5 -3.06 14.83 -8.79
C LEU A 5 -1.96 14.69 -9.85
N ASP A 6 -2.13 13.76 -10.81
CA ASP A 6 -1.22 13.53 -11.93
C ASP A 6 -1.72 14.18 -13.24
N SER A 7 -2.49 15.26 -13.13
CA SER A 7 -2.80 16.13 -14.27
C SER A 7 -1.69 17.16 -14.47
N ASP A 8 -1.49 17.61 -15.72
CA ASP A 8 -0.54 18.70 -16.03
C ASP A 8 -0.87 19.98 -15.22
N GLU A 9 -2.17 20.25 -15.02
CA GLU A 9 -2.67 21.36 -14.21
C GLU A 9 -2.24 21.23 -12.75
N MET A 10 -2.43 20.05 -12.14
CA MET A 10 -1.99 19.82 -10.76
C MET A 10 -0.46 19.84 -10.63
N ARG A 11 0.28 19.31 -11.61
CA ARG A 11 1.75 19.41 -11.63
C ARG A 11 2.22 20.87 -11.68
N ALA A 12 1.58 21.72 -12.48
CA ALA A 12 1.87 23.15 -12.54
C ALA A 12 1.55 23.86 -11.21
N ARG A 13 0.40 23.53 -10.60
CA ARG A 13 -0.02 24.09 -9.31
C ARG A 13 0.97 23.81 -8.18
N PHE A 14 1.61 22.63 -8.19
CA PHE A 14 2.59 22.26 -7.17
C PHE A 14 4.03 22.68 -7.49
N ALA A 15 4.32 23.27 -8.66
CA ALA A 15 5.66 23.71 -9.02
C ALA A 15 6.33 24.66 -7.99
N PRO A 16 5.63 25.65 -7.39
CA PRO A 16 6.21 26.46 -6.32
C PRO A 16 6.55 25.66 -5.07
N TRP A 17 5.75 24.63 -4.75
CA TRP A 17 5.99 23.75 -3.61
C TRP A 17 7.22 22.88 -3.84
N PHE A 18 7.40 22.30 -5.03
CA PHE A 18 8.61 21.51 -5.34
C PHE A 18 9.89 22.33 -5.18
N ARG A 19 9.90 23.59 -5.64
CA ARG A 19 11.02 24.51 -5.39
C ARG A 19 11.23 24.80 -3.91
N ALA A 20 10.16 24.97 -3.14
CA ALA A 20 10.25 25.20 -1.70
C ALA A 20 10.84 23.98 -0.97
N VAL A 21 10.47 22.76 -1.39
CA VAL A 21 11.04 21.53 -0.86
C VAL A 21 12.54 21.48 -1.06
N ASP A 22 13.06 21.79 -2.25
CA ASP A 22 14.51 21.80 -2.50
C ASP A 22 15.27 22.67 -1.49
N VAL A 23 14.74 23.87 -1.23
CA VAL A 23 15.29 24.85 -0.28
C VAL A 23 15.16 24.38 1.17
N VAL A 24 13.99 23.89 1.59
CA VAL A 24 13.74 23.46 2.97
C VAL A 24 14.58 22.23 3.32
N SER A 25 14.60 21.24 2.43
CA SER A 25 15.38 20.02 2.59
C SER A 25 16.88 20.29 2.65
N ALA A 26 17.38 21.42 2.15
CA ALA A 26 18.80 21.79 2.23
C ALA A 26 19.17 22.39 3.60
N ARG A 27 18.18 22.94 4.32
CA ARG A 27 18.39 23.63 5.60
C ARG A 27 18.18 22.71 6.81
N SER A 28 17.33 21.70 6.69
CA SER A 28 17.04 20.75 7.77
C SER A 28 16.70 19.36 7.20
N PRO A 29 17.69 18.51 6.90
CA PRO A 29 17.46 17.21 6.29
C PRO A 29 17.14 16.16 7.35
N LEU A 30 15.97 16.24 7.99
CA LEU A 30 15.52 15.14 8.86
C LEU A 30 14.99 13.98 7.99
N PRO A 31 15.51 12.74 8.13
CA PRO A 31 15.12 11.62 7.28
C PRO A 31 13.61 11.42 7.17
N GLU A 32 12.89 11.45 8.30
CA GLU A 32 11.44 11.25 8.36
C GLU A 32 10.66 12.37 7.66
N SER A 33 11.16 13.60 7.74
CA SER A 33 10.57 14.75 7.06
C SER A 33 10.74 14.63 5.55
N LEU A 34 11.93 14.25 5.10
CA LEU A 34 12.24 14.04 3.69
C LEU A 34 11.45 12.87 3.09
N ALA A 35 11.39 11.74 3.80
CA ALA A 35 10.54 10.60 3.46
C ALA A 35 9.05 10.99 3.38
N SER A 36 8.58 11.83 4.31
CA SER A 36 7.21 12.34 4.27
C SER A 36 6.95 13.23 3.06
N MET A 37 7.90 14.11 2.70
CA MET A 37 7.80 14.98 1.53
C MET A 37 7.76 14.19 0.22
N ALA A 38 8.39 13.02 0.14
CA ALA A 38 8.43 12.17 -1.05
C ALA A 38 7.05 11.69 -1.52
N ARG A 39 6.02 11.73 -0.66
CA ARG A 39 4.65 11.32 -0.98
C ARG A 39 3.97 12.18 -2.04
N LEU A 40 4.12 13.50 -1.98
CA LEU A 40 3.44 14.41 -2.90
C LEU A 40 4.02 14.37 -4.33
N PRO A 41 5.36 14.46 -4.55
CA PRO A 41 5.92 14.29 -5.88
C PRO A 41 5.55 12.95 -6.50
N ARG A 42 5.57 11.86 -5.72
CA ARG A 42 5.10 10.54 -6.16
C ARG A 42 3.66 10.58 -6.64
N ALA A 43 2.74 11.18 -5.88
CA ALA A 43 1.33 11.30 -6.24
C ALA A 43 1.08 12.18 -7.47
N CYS A 44 2.02 13.07 -7.80
CA CYS A 44 1.96 13.96 -8.97
C CYS A 44 2.74 13.42 -10.18
N GLY A 45 3.05 12.13 -10.24
CA GLY A 45 3.77 11.55 -11.38
C GLY A 45 5.22 12.02 -11.50
N ARG A 46 5.83 12.46 -10.38
CA ARG A 46 7.24 12.90 -10.28
C ARG A 46 8.07 11.92 -9.43
N PRO A 47 8.26 10.67 -9.90
CA PRO A 47 9.03 9.68 -9.16
C PRO A 47 10.50 10.06 -9.04
N ASP A 48 11.04 10.82 -10.00
CA ASP A 48 12.39 11.39 -9.98
C ASP A 48 12.64 12.23 -8.72
N LEU A 49 11.74 13.17 -8.43
CA LEU A 49 11.83 14.03 -7.25
C LEU A 49 11.60 13.24 -5.96
N SER A 50 10.71 12.24 -6.01
CA SER A 50 10.44 11.38 -4.86
C SER A 50 11.69 10.56 -4.47
N PHE A 51 12.38 9.96 -5.44
CA PHE A 51 13.63 9.23 -5.18
C PHE A 51 14.75 10.16 -4.73
N ALA A 52 14.88 11.36 -5.33
CA ALA A 52 15.87 12.34 -4.88
C ALA A 52 15.67 12.74 -3.40
N LEU A 53 14.42 12.82 -2.93
CA LEU A 53 14.12 13.05 -1.51
C LEU A 53 14.50 11.87 -0.63
N CYS A 54 14.28 10.64 -1.10
CA CYS A 54 14.71 9.43 -0.38
C CYS A 54 16.24 9.37 -0.28
N ASP A 55 16.95 9.64 -1.37
CA ASP A 55 18.42 9.62 -1.39
C ASP A 55 18.99 10.70 -0.45
N ARG A 56 18.38 11.88 -0.40
CA ARG A 56 18.73 12.92 0.59
C ARG A 56 18.42 12.50 2.02
N ALA A 57 17.31 11.81 2.25
CA ALA A 57 16.99 11.26 3.57
C ALA A 57 18.07 10.28 4.03
N ASP A 58 18.50 9.38 3.14
CA ASP A 58 19.56 8.41 3.41
C ASP A 58 20.91 9.07 3.73
N THR A 59 21.23 10.23 3.13
CA THR A 59 22.44 10.99 3.51
C THR A 59 22.42 11.52 4.94
N ALA A 60 21.23 11.76 5.51
CA ALA A 60 21.06 12.19 6.89
C ALA A 60 20.96 11.00 7.86
N GLY A 61 20.53 9.84 7.37
CA GLY A 61 20.57 8.57 8.09
C GLY A 61 19.54 7.57 7.56
N PRO A 62 19.82 6.26 7.63
CA PRO A 62 18.86 5.24 7.23
C PRO A 62 17.64 5.27 8.17
N SER A 63 16.44 5.15 7.58
CA SER A 63 15.16 5.21 8.30
C SER A 63 14.15 4.30 7.64
N MET A 64 13.34 3.62 8.45
CA MET A 64 12.22 2.80 7.96
C MET A 64 11.31 3.62 7.04
N TRP A 65 11.05 4.88 7.41
CA TRP A 65 10.20 5.78 6.63
C TRP A 65 10.76 6.08 5.24
N THR A 66 12.09 6.16 5.09
CA THR A 66 12.73 6.36 3.78
C THR A 66 12.50 5.17 2.87
N GLU A 67 12.63 3.95 3.41
CA GLU A 67 12.37 2.72 2.65
C GLU A 67 10.89 2.56 2.31
N VAL A 68 9.96 2.94 3.21
CA VAL A 68 8.52 3.00 2.91
C VAL A 68 8.22 4.01 1.80
N ALA A 69 8.84 5.19 1.84
CA ALA A 69 8.66 6.20 0.80
C ALA A 69 9.16 5.68 -0.56
N ARG A 70 10.35 5.07 -0.58
CA ARG A 70 10.95 4.46 -1.78
C ARG A 70 10.08 3.32 -2.32
N ALA A 71 9.58 2.45 -1.46
CA ALA A 71 8.69 1.35 -1.82
C ALA A 71 7.39 1.87 -2.46
N GLY A 72 6.79 2.90 -1.86
CA GLY A 72 5.62 3.56 -2.43
C GLY A 72 5.87 4.11 -3.84
N THR A 73 7.05 4.71 -4.07
CA THR A 73 7.42 5.27 -5.39
C THR A 73 7.64 4.19 -6.44
N TRP A 74 8.30 3.08 -6.07
CA TRP A 74 8.42 1.91 -6.96
C TRP A 74 7.06 1.30 -7.27
N ARG A 75 6.19 1.12 -6.27
CA ARG A 75 4.81 0.63 -6.47
C ARG A 75 4.02 1.51 -7.43
N ALA A 76 4.09 2.83 -7.26
CA ALA A 76 3.40 3.79 -8.13
C ALA A 76 3.93 3.82 -9.57
N THR A 77 5.19 3.41 -9.79
CA THR A 77 5.79 3.32 -11.13
C THR A 77 5.68 1.91 -11.74
N GLY A 78 5.01 0.98 -11.05
CA GLY A 78 4.80 -0.39 -11.50
C GLY A 78 5.98 -1.34 -11.28
N ASP A 79 7.06 -0.89 -10.65
CA ASP A 79 8.20 -1.75 -10.33
C ASP A 79 7.98 -2.46 -8.99
N LEU A 80 7.14 -3.48 -9.03
CA LEU A 80 6.70 -4.18 -7.82
C LEU A 80 7.83 -4.95 -7.13
N ASP A 81 8.84 -5.41 -7.87
CA ASP A 81 9.99 -6.12 -7.29
C ASP A 81 10.87 -5.19 -6.44
N ARG A 82 11.15 -3.98 -6.94
CA ARG A 82 11.86 -2.97 -6.13
C ARG A 82 11.00 -2.45 -4.99
N ALA A 83 9.67 -2.37 -5.17
CA ALA A 83 8.77 -2.02 -4.08
C ALA A 83 8.82 -3.05 -2.94
N ALA A 84 8.74 -4.35 -3.27
CA ALA A 84 8.82 -5.42 -2.29
C ALA A 84 10.17 -5.42 -1.56
N THR A 85 11.28 -5.25 -2.29
CA THR A 85 12.63 -5.18 -1.72
C THR A 85 12.75 -4.01 -0.73
N ALA A 86 12.20 -2.84 -1.06
CA ALA A 86 12.23 -1.69 -0.16
C ALA A 86 11.37 -1.91 1.10
N PHE A 87 10.17 -2.52 0.98
CA PHE A 87 9.39 -2.90 2.17
C PHE A 87 10.09 -3.96 3.04
N GLU A 88 10.85 -4.88 2.44
CA GLU A 88 11.67 -5.85 3.19
C GLU A 88 12.80 -5.16 3.96
N ARG A 89 13.40 -4.10 3.41
CA ARG A 89 14.37 -3.26 4.14
C ARG A 89 13.71 -2.46 5.24
N ALA A 90 12.51 -1.91 5.01
CA ALA A 90 11.73 -1.24 6.04
C ALA A 90 11.44 -2.18 7.22
N LEU A 91 11.04 -3.43 6.94
CA LEU A 91 10.85 -4.48 7.95
C LEU A 91 12.15 -4.87 8.67
N ALA A 92 13.30 -4.84 7.99
CA ALA A 92 14.58 -5.10 8.66
C ALA A 92 14.96 -4.00 9.67
N LEU A 93 14.47 -2.76 9.46
CA LEU A 93 14.65 -1.64 10.37
C LEU A 93 13.63 -1.66 11.52
N GLU A 94 12.39 -2.06 11.24
CA GLU A 94 11.33 -2.23 12.24
C GLU A 94 10.58 -3.57 12.08
N PRO A 95 11.10 -4.68 12.66
CA PRO A 95 10.55 -6.01 12.45
C PRO A 95 9.17 -6.23 13.11
N ASP A 96 8.84 -5.45 14.14
CA ASP A 96 7.60 -5.59 14.90
C ASP A 96 6.46 -4.67 14.38
N ASN A 97 6.68 -4.00 13.24
CA ASN A 97 5.69 -3.10 12.66
C ASN A 97 4.72 -3.88 11.76
N TRP A 98 3.56 -4.25 12.33
CA TRP A 98 2.54 -5.02 11.61
C TRP A 98 2.08 -4.36 10.31
N SER A 99 2.11 -3.02 10.21
CA SER A 99 1.62 -2.31 9.03
C SER A 99 2.52 -2.52 7.81
N LEU A 100 3.83 -2.72 8.01
CA LEU A 100 4.75 -3.05 6.93
C LEU A 100 4.52 -4.46 6.37
N HIS A 101 4.02 -5.39 7.19
CA HIS A 101 3.59 -6.70 6.70
C HIS A 101 2.35 -6.58 5.79
N LEU A 102 1.42 -5.66 6.10
CA LEU A 102 0.27 -5.39 5.24
C LEU A 102 0.72 -4.75 3.92
N ASP A 103 1.58 -3.73 3.98
CA ASP A 103 2.09 -3.04 2.78
C ASP A 103 2.86 -4.00 1.85
N LEU A 104 3.67 -4.90 2.41
CA LEU A 104 4.35 -5.93 1.63
C LEU A 104 3.37 -6.97 1.09
N ALA A 105 2.36 -7.37 1.86
CA ALA A 105 1.32 -8.30 1.38
C ALA A 105 0.56 -7.73 0.18
N ASP A 106 0.21 -6.45 0.25
CA ASP A 106 -0.40 -5.67 -0.82
C ASP A 106 0.43 -5.72 -2.11
N VAL A 107 1.74 -5.46 -2.02
CA VAL A 107 2.64 -5.53 -3.18
C VAL A 107 2.72 -6.96 -3.72
N ARG A 108 2.79 -7.98 -2.86
CA ARG A 108 2.79 -9.39 -3.31
C ARG A 108 1.47 -9.75 -4.02
N ALA A 109 0.33 -9.22 -3.56
CA ALA A 109 -0.95 -9.40 -4.23
C ALA A 109 -1.00 -8.70 -5.60
N GLU A 110 -0.42 -7.50 -5.72
CA GLU A 110 -0.28 -6.80 -7.02
C GLU A 110 0.63 -7.56 -8.00
N GLN A 111 1.65 -8.27 -7.48
CA GLN A 111 2.49 -9.19 -8.27
C GLN A 111 1.75 -10.48 -8.67
N GLY A 112 0.55 -10.71 -8.14
CA GLY A 112 -0.21 -11.95 -8.31
C GLY A 112 0.23 -13.10 -7.41
N ASP A 113 1.23 -12.89 -6.54
CA ASP A 113 1.68 -13.88 -5.57
C ASP A 113 0.79 -13.83 -4.31
N PHE A 114 -0.43 -14.32 -4.46
CA PHE A 114 -1.40 -14.38 -3.36
C PHE A 114 -0.97 -15.33 -2.23
N ALA A 115 -0.12 -16.33 -2.51
CA ALA A 115 0.42 -17.20 -1.48
C ALA A 115 1.36 -16.41 -0.54
N ALA A 116 2.30 -15.64 -1.10
CA ALA A 116 3.15 -14.76 -0.31
C ALA A 116 2.35 -13.65 0.38
N ALA A 117 1.33 -13.08 -0.27
CA ALA A 117 0.45 -12.09 0.34
C ALA A 117 -0.24 -12.64 1.60
N VAL A 118 -0.81 -13.85 1.53
CA VAL A 118 -1.41 -14.53 2.69
C VAL A 118 -0.38 -14.72 3.79
N HIS A 119 0.80 -15.24 3.47
CA HIS A 119 1.86 -15.45 4.47
C HIS A 119 2.26 -14.15 5.20
N ARG A 120 2.39 -13.04 4.46
CA ARG A 120 2.70 -11.73 5.07
C ARG A 120 1.57 -11.24 5.96
N THR A 121 0.31 -11.40 5.57
CA THR A 121 -0.81 -11.05 6.47
C THR A 121 -0.84 -11.90 7.75
N GLU A 122 -0.40 -13.15 7.70
CA GLU A 122 -0.29 -14.02 8.89
C GLU A 122 0.81 -13.59 9.86
N GLN A 123 1.96 -13.15 9.32
CA GLN A 123 3.01 -12.55 10.13
C GLN A 123 2.52 -11.26 10.80
N GLY A 124 1.87 -10.37 10.06
CA GLY A 124 1.27 -9.15 10.61
C GLY A 124 0.24 -9.44 11.70
N LEU A 125 -0.60 -10.47 11.52
CA LEU A 125 -1.59 -10.88 12.52
C LEU A 125 -0.97 -11.54 13.76
N THR A 126 0.27 -12.04 13.69
CA THR A 126 0.99 -12.50 14.87
C THR A 126 1.35 -11.32 15.79
N LEU A 127 1.70 -10.19 15.19
CA LEU A 127 2.05 -8.93 15.89
C LEU A 127 0.80 -8.15 16.33
N ALA A 128 -0.23 -8.13 15.50
CA ALA A 128 -1.50 -7.45 15.77
C ALA A 128 -2.70 -8.37 15.51
N PRO A 129 -2.99 -9.33 16.41
CA PRO A 129 -4.07 -10.30 16.22
C PRO A 129 -5.44 -9.66 16.05
N GLY A 130 -5.63 -8.45 16.60
CA GLY A 130 -6.84 -7.64 16.61
C GLY A 130 -7.10 -6.84 15.33
N GLU A 131 -6.11 -6.68 14.46
CA GLU A 131 -6.16 -5.70 13.37
C GLU A 131 -7.12 -6.14 12.26
N ILE A 132 -8.22 -5.40 12.10
CA ILE A 132 -9.31 -5.76 11.20
C ILE A 132 -8.89 -5.68 9.73
N THR A 133 -8.00 -4.75 9.40
CA THR A 133 -7.52 -4.52 8.03
C THR A 133 -6.69 -5.70 7.55
N LEU A 134 -5.76 -6.19 8.39
CA LEU A 134 -4.98 -7.39 8.13
C LEU A 134 -5.85 -8.65 7.97
N ARG A 135 -6.88 -8.81 8.83
CA ARG A 135 -7.81 -9.94 8.70
C ARG A 135 -8.61 -9.88 7.41
N ALA A 136 -9.07 -8.70 7.00
CA ALA A 136 -9.78 -8.49 5.75
C ALA A 136 -8.89 -8.76 4.53
N ALA A 137 -7.66 -8.23 4.52
CA ALA A 137 -6.69 -8.50 3.46
C ALA A 137 -6.39 -10.00 3.34
N ARG A 138 -6.15 -10.69 4.46
CA ARG A 138 -5.96 -12.15 4.48
C ARG A 138 -7.16 -12.90 3.89
N ALA A 139 -8.38 -12.53 4.27
CA ALA A 139 -9.59 -13.16 3.73
C ALA A 139 -9.72 -12.93 2.21
N ALA A 140 -9.44 -11.71 1.74
CA ALA A 140 -9.45 -11.39 0.32
C ALA A 140 -8.42 -12.21 -0.47
N TYR A 141 -7.17 -12.26 -0.02
CA TYR A 141 -6.09 -12.98 -0.70
C TYR A 141 -6.30 -14.50 -0.65
N ARG A 142 -6.80 -15.05 0.45
CA ARG A 142 -7.18 -16.47 0.53
C ARG A 142 -8.33 -16.80 -0.43
N THR A 143 -9.34 -15.94 -0.50
CA THR A 143 -10.44 -16.10 -1.45
C THR A 143 -9.91 -16.12 -2.89
N ARG A 144 -9.01 -15.20 -3.23
CA ARG A 144 -8.39 -15.13 -4.54
C ARG A 144 -7.52 -16.34 -4.86
N LEU A 145 -6.74 -16.81 -3.88
CA LEU A 145 -5.85 -17.96 -4.02
C LEU A 145 -6.60 -19.30 -4.17
N SER A 146 -7.70 -19.50 -3.43
CA SER A 146 -8.32 -20.82 -3.28
C SER A 146 -9.80 -20.89 -3.65
N GLY A 147 -10.44 -19.78 -4.04
CA GLY A 147 -11.89 -19.76 -4.32
C GLY A 147 -12.76 -19.95 -3.07
N SER A 148 -12.23 -19.68 -1.88
CA SER A 148 -12.91 -19.96 -0.60
C SER A 148 -14.14 -19.07 -0.39
N ALA A 149 -15.33 -19.66 -0.54
CA ALA A 149 -16.60 -18.98 -0.25
C ALA A 149 -16.74 -18.60 1.24
N GLU A 150 -16.09 -19.33 2.14
CA GLU A 150 -16.06 -18.98 3.56
C GLU A 150 -15.27 -17.69 3.82
N ASP A 151 -14.09 -17.56 3.19
CA ASP A 151 -13.26 -16.37 3.32
C ASP A 151 -13.96 -15.14 2.70
N LEU A 152 -14.66 -15.29 1.57
CA LEU A 152 -15.46 -14.21 0.99
C LEU A 152 -16.60 -13.76 1.92
N ARG A 153 -17.31 -14.71 2.56
CA ARG A 153 -18.33 -14.38 3.57
C ARG A 153 -17.72 -13.70 4.79
N ALA A 154 -16.51 -14.08 5.20
CA ALA A 154 -15.80 -13.41 6.27
C ALA A 154 -15.47 -11.95 5.90
N LEU A 155 -14.99 -11.71 4.68
CA LEU A 155 -14.73 -10.37 4.17
C LEU A 155 -16.00 -9.50 4.15
N ILE A 156 -17.14 -10.03 3.68
CA ILE A 156 -18.44 -9.35 3.70
C ILE A 156 -18.83 -8.89 5.12
N ARG A 157 -18.65 -9.76 6.12
CA ARG A 157 -18.94 -9.41 7.53
C ARG A 157 -18.03 -8.31 8.09
N MET A 158 -16.79 -8.23 7.62
CA MET A 158 -15.82 -7.22 8.07
C MET A 158 -15.97 -5.88 7.34
N ALA A 159 -16.57 -5.87 6.15
CA ALA A 159 -16.69 -4.70 5.27
C ALA A 159 -17.21 -3.41 5.95
N PRO A 160 -18.22 -3.44 6.85
CA PRO A 160 -18.70 -2.23 7.53
C PRO A 160 -17.70 -1.63 8.52
N ARG A 161 -16.69 -2.40 8.95
CA ARG A 161 -15.67 -1.98 9.91
C ARG A 161 -14.40 -1.45 9.24
N LEU A 162 -14.31 -1.54 7.91
CA LEU A 162 -13.18 -1.02 7.15
C LEU A 162 -13.40 0.47 6.88
N THR A 163 -12.52 1.30 7.43
CA THR A 163 -12.65 2.77 7.40
C THR A 163 -12.19 3.39 6.08
N ASN A 164 -11.45 2.65 5.25
CA ASN A 164 -10.97 3.10 3.95
C ASN A 164 -11.79 2.42 2.83
N PRO A 165 -12.77 3.12 2.20
CA PRO A 165 -13.62 2.54 1.17
C PRO A 165 -12.83 2.09 -0.05
N SER A 166 -11.85 2.87 -0.52
CA SER A 166 -11.06 2.50 -1.69
C SER A 166 -10.24 1.22 -1.46
N TYR A 167 -9.68 1.06 -0.26
CA TYR A 167 -8.97 -0.17 0.08
C TYR A 167 -9.93 -1.36 0.26
N ARG A 168 -11.10 -1.13 0.88
CA ARG A 168 -12.16 -2.14 0.95
C ARG A 168 -12.55 -2.63 -0.44
N ASP A 169 -12.82 -1.72 -1.38
CA ASP A 169 -13.21 -2.04 -2.75
C ASP A 169 -12.13 -2.88 -3.45
N LEU A 170 -10.85 -2.49 -3.31
CA LEU A 170 -9.70 -3.26 -3.83
C LEU A 170 -9.67 -4.70 -3.29
N LEU A 171 -9.90 -4.89 -1.99
CA LEU A 171 -9.95 -6.23 -1.39
C LEU A 171 -11.09 -7.08 -1.97
N PHE A 172 -12.25 -6.47 -2.22
CA PHE A 172 -13.37 -7.17 -2.86
C PHE A 172 -13.09 -7.51 -4.33
N ASP A 173 -12.40 -6.64 -5.07
CA ASP A 173 -11.99 -6.91 -6.44
C ASP A 173 -11.04 -8.11 -6.50
N TYR A 174 -10.03 -8.16 -5.62
CA TYR A 174 -9.18 -9.34 -5.49
C TYR A 174 -9.99 -10.58 -5.13
N ALA A 175 -10.83 -10.52 -4.10
CA ALA A 175 -11.59 -11.67 -3.64
C ALA A 175 -12.54 -12.21 -4.73
N CYS A 176 -13.27 -11.34 -5.41
CA CYS A 176 -14.25 -11.72 -6.45
C CYS A 176 -13.61 -12.25 -7.73
N ALA A 177 -12.31 -12.01 -7.94
CA ALA A 177 -11.56 -12.61 -9.03
C ALA A 177 -11.14 -14.07 -8.73
N GLY A 178 -11.41 -14.61 -7.54
CA GLY A 178 -11.15 -16.02 -7.21
C GLY A 178 -11.92 -17.00 -8.10
N GLU A 179 -11.28 -18.10 -8.49
CA GLU A 179 -11.91 -19.14 -9.32
C GLU A 179 -12.90 -19.99 -8.51
N GLY A 180 -13.94 -20.52 -9.17
CA GLY A 180 -14.88 -21.46 -8.53
C GLY A 180 -15.87 -20.84 -7.52
N LEU A 181 -15.90 -19.51 -7.39
CA LEU A 181 -16.82 -18.84 -6.47
C LEU A 181 -18.29 -18.91 -6.93
N PRO A 182 -19.25 -19.13 -6.01
CA PRO A 182 -20.68 -19.06 -6.33
C PRO A 182 -21.09 -17.69 -6.87
N ARG A 183 -21.83 -17.67 -7.99
CA ARG A 183 -22.20 -16.42 -8.68
C ARG A 183 -23.07 -15.49 -7.83
N ASP A 184 -23.98 -16.08 -7.05
CA ASP A 184 -24.81 -15.39 -6.07
C ASP A 184 -23.94 -14.70 -5.00
N LEU A 185 -22.95 -15.41 -4.45
CA LEU A 185 -22.07 -14.85 -3.44
C LEU A 185 -21.20 -13.69 -3.98
N VAL A 186 -20.71 -13.78 -5.21
CA VAL A 186 -19.98 -12.68 -5.86
C VAL A 186 -20.91 -11.49 -6.11
N ALA A 187 -22.15 -11.73 -6.51
CA ALA A 187 -23.14 -10.67 -6.68
C ALA A 187 -23.47 -10.00 -5.33
N ASP A 188 -23.56 -10.75 -4.25
CA ASP A 188 -23.79 -10.24 -2.89
C ASP A 188 -22.63 -9.37 -2.42
N ALA A 189 -21.40 -9.86 -2.58
CA ALA A 189 -20.17 -9.13 -2.27
C ALA A 189 -20.12 -7.76 -2.97
N ARG A 190 -20.46 -7.73 -4.27
CA ARG A 190 -20.53 -6.48 -5.05
C ARG A 190 -21.65 -5.53 -4.61
N ARG A 191 -22.75 -6.06 -4.04
CA ARG A 191 -23.81 -5.21 -3.48
C ARG A 191 -23.40 -4.57 -2.17
N SER A 192 -22.63 -5.26 -1.33
CA SER A 192 -22.08 -4.73 -0.07
C SER A 192 -21.12 -3.55 -0.27
N LEU A 193 -20.59 -3.34 -1.48
CA LEU A 193 -19.78 -2.17 -1.82
C LEU A 193 -20.62 -0.88 -2.02
N LYS A 194 -21.91 -1.03 -2.34
CA LYS A 194 -22.81 0.09 -2.69
C LYS A 194 -23.62 0.63 -1.50
N SER A 195 -23.55 -0.04 -0.36
CA SER A 195 -24.21 0.34 0.91
C SER A 195 -23.23 1.03 1.84
#